data_AF-A0A523HEV7-F1
#
_entry.id   AF-A0A523HEV7-F1
#
_cell.length_a   1.000
_cell.length_b   1.000
_cell.length_c   1.000
_cell.angle_alpha   90.00
_cell.angle_beta   90.00
_cell.angle_gamma   90.00
#
_symmetry.space_group_name_H-M   'P 1'
#
loop_
_entity.id
_entity.type
_entity.pdbx_description
1 polymer ?
#
loop_
_entity_poly.entity_id
_entity_poly.type
_entity_poly.pdbx_seq_one_letter_code
_entity_poly.pdbx_strand_id
1 'polypeptide(L)'
;MTKKNQIDGVIELSPEIEDNKFRVSSKSDILNILQSVMQRNTLAALHFGHNNDFILTSILAIDPTLGQMVVDFGEIENLSQVALRANKVTLVTSQDQTKIQFTCTGIREIQFQNRNAFSIDLPKSLLRIKKRQYYHITKPTPTLLKCIITLPNE
;
A
#
# COMPACT_ATOMS: atom_id res chain seq x y z
N MET A 1 -1.33 23.63 2.02
CA MET A 1 -2.22 22.51 1.66
C MET A 1 -1.37 21.25 1.46
N THR A 2 -0.61 20.87 2.48
CA THR A 2 -0.92 19.88 3.54
C THR A 2 -0.66 18.45 3.07
N LYS A 3 0.58 17.97 3.30
CA LYS A 3 1.08 16.59 3.12
C LYS A 3 0.27 15.49 3.84
N LYS A 4 -0.82 15.86 4.52
CA LYS A 4 -1.65 14.99 5.37
C LYS A 4 -2.59 14.09 4.56
N ASN A 5 -3.01 14.48 3.36
CA ASN A 5 -3.94 13.67 2.54
C ASN A 5 -3.30 12.49 1.79
N GLN A 6 -1.97 12.38 1.74
CA GLN A 6 -1.28 11.32 0.99
C GLN A 6 -1.04 10.07 1.83
N ILE A 7 -1.00 10.18 3.16
CA ILE A 7 -0.71 9.08 4.09
C ILE A 7 -1.95 8.27 4.48
N ASP A 8 -3.13 8.90 4.57
CA ASP A 8 -4.37 8.21 5.02
C ASP A 8 -4.79 7.09 4.04
N GLY A 9 -4.46 7.21 2.75
CA GLY A 9 -4.76 6.16 1.77
C GLY A 9 -3.76 4.99 1.74
N VAL A 10 -2.60 5.15 2.38
CA VAL A 10 -1.48 4.20 2.37
C VAL A 10 -1.47 3.33 3.63
N ILE A 11 -2.02 3.81 4.74
CA ILE A 11 -1.97 3.13 6.05
C ILE A 11 -3.19 2.21 6.28
N GLU A 12 -4.31 2.46 5.62
CA GLU A 12 -5.51 1.65 5.83
C GLU A 12 -5.39 0.33 5.05
N LEU A 13 -5.63 -0.81 5.68
CA LEU A 13 -5.82 -2.07 4.96
C LEU A 13 -7.20 -2.08 4.32
N SER A 14 -7.28 -2.40 3.03
CA SER A 14 -8.57 -2.73 2.43
C SER A 14 -8.95 -4.16 2.84
N PRO A 15 -10.23 -4.44 3.12
CA PRO A 15 -10.69 -5.81 3.34
C PRO A 15 -10.25 -6.69 2.16
N GLU A 16 -9.99 -7.97 2.41
CA GLU A 16 -9.78 -8.93 1.33
C GLU A 16 -11.10 -9.02 0.53
N ILE A 17 -11.24 -8.18 -0.49
CA ILE A 17 -12.41 -8.20 -1.36
C ILE A 17 -12.29 -9.48 -2.18
N GLU A 18 -13.18 -10.46 -1.97
CA GLU A 18 -13.25 -11.70 -2.75
C GLU A 18 -13.52 -11.45 -4.25
N ASP A 19 -13.92 -10.23 -4.62
CA ASP A 19 -14.14 -9.84 -6.01
C ASP A 19 -12.79 -9.80 -6.77
N ASN A 20 -12.58 -10.83 -7.57
CA ASN A 20 -11.42 -11.04 -8.44
C ASN A 20 -11.16 -9.87 -9.42
N LYS A 21 -12.13 -8.96 -9.61
CA LYS A 21 -12.02 -7.79 -10.51
C LYS A 21 -10.86 -6.85 -10.20
N PHE A 22 -10.39 -6.80 -8.96
CA PHE A 22 -9.28 -5.91 -8.56
C PHE A 22 -7.96 -6.66 -8.35
N ARG A 23 -7.95 -7.98 -8.55
CA ARG A 23 -6.78 -8.83 -8.29
C ARG A 23 -5.97 -9.00 -9.57
N VAL A 24 -4.68 -8.71 -9.47
CA VAL A 24 -3.69 -8.97 -10.51
C VAL A 24 -2.86 -10.17 -10.06
N SER A 25 -2.90 -11.25 -10.85
CA SER A 25 -2.17 -12.51 -10.60
C SER A 25 -1.12 -12.82 -11.66
N SER A 26 -1.10 -12.08 -12.77
CA SER A 26 -0.10 -12.19 -13.83
C SER A 26 1.27 -11.74 -13.31
N LYS A 27 2.28 -12.62 -13.40
CA LYS A 27 3.65 -12.33 -12.91
C LYS A 27 4.24 -11.08 -13.57
N SER A 28 4.08 -10.93 -14.88
CA SER A 28 4.61 -9.78 -15.61
C SER A 28 3.95 -8.47 -15.15
N ASP A 29 2.63 -8.49 -14.93
CA ASP A 29 1.92 -7.29 -14.45
C ASP A 29 2.29 -6.96 -13.00
N ILE A 30 2.45 -7.97 -12.14
CA ILE A 30 2.93 -7.80 -10.77
C ILE A 30 4.30 -7.13 -10.78
N LEU A 31 5.24 -7.65 -11.57
CA LEU A 31 6.59 -7.08 -11.67
C LEU A 31 6.57 -5.65 -12.20
N ASN A 32 5.80 -5.37 -13.26
CA ASN A 32 5.68 -4.02 -13.82
C ASN A 32 5.15 -3.02 -12.78
N ILE A 33 4.15 -3.43 -11.98
CA ILE A 33 3.57 -2.58 -10.93
C ILE A 33 4.60 -2.33 -9.82
N LEU A 34 5.25 -3.39 -9.32
CA LEU A 34 6.24 -3.26 -8.26
C LEU A 34 7.45 -2.42 -8.70
N GLN A 35 7.93 -2.61 -9.93
CA GLN A 35 9.00 -1.80 -10.51
C GLN A 35 8.61 -0.32 -10.61
N SER A 36 7.38 -0.02 -11.01
CA SER A 36 6.88 1.36 -11.06
C SER A 36 6.83 2.00 -9.66
N VAL A 37 6.40 1.25 -8.64
CA VAL A 37 6.40 1.72 -7.24
C VAL A 37 7.83 2.00 -6.75
N MET A 38 8.77 1.09 -7.05
CA MET A 38 10.19 1.20 -6.70
C MET A 38 10.84 2.41 -7.37
N GLN A 39 10.67 2.59 -8.68
CA GLN A 39 11.26 3.71 -9.45
C GLN A 39 10.83 5.08 -8.93
N ARG A 40 9.60 5.18 -8.39
CA ARG A 40 9.06 6.41 -7.81
C ARG A 40 9.45 6.62 -6.35
N ASN A 41 10.16 5.66 -5.74
CA ASN A 41 10.50 5.63 -4.31
C ASN A 41 9.27 5.95 -3.42
N THR A 42 8.15 5.30 -3.74
CA THR A 42 6.88 5.58 -3.07
C THR A 42 6.87 4.94 -1.69
N LEU A 43 6.39 5.68 -0.68
CA LEU A 43 6.18 5.13 0.65
C LEU A 43 5.15 3.99 0.64
N ALA A 44 5.43 2.96 1.40
CA ALA A 44 4.57 1.82 1.65
C ALA A 44 4.43 1.60 3.16
N ALA A 45 3.23 1.25 3.61
CA ALA A 45 2.99 0.75 4.96
C ALA A 45 3.13 -0.78 4.93
N LEU A 46 4.06 -1.31 5.72
CA LEU A 46 4.23 -2.75 5.93
C LEU A 46 3.52 -3.11 7.23
N HIS A 47 2.37 -3.76 7.10
CA HIS A 47 1.57 -4.28 8.20
C HIS A 47 2.04 -5.68 8.59
N PHE A 48 2.13 -5.93 9.89
CA PHE A 48 2.55 -7.20 10.46
C PHE A 48 1.73 -7.53 11.71
N GLY A 49 1.60 -8.82 12.02
CA GLY A 49 0.81 -9.28 13.16
C GLY A 49 -0.69 -9.01 13.03
N HIS A 50 -1.39 -9.04 14.17
CA HIS A 50 -2.86 -8.93 14.25
C HIS A 50 -3.35 -7.56 14.76
N ASN A 51 -2.47 -6.73 15.33
CA ASN A 51 -2.85 -5.49 16.03
C ASN A 51 -2.89 -4.26 15.11
N ASN A 52 -2.95 -4.45 13.79
CA ASN A 52 -2.86 -3.39 12.79
C ASN A 52 -1.56 -2.55 12.90
N ASP A 53 -0.51 -3.11 13.52
CA ASP A 53 0.81 -2.49 13.59
C ASP A 53 1.41 -2.39 12.19
N PHE A 54 2.06 -1.26 11.91
CA PHE A 54 2.69 -1.02 10.62
C PHE A 54 3.99 -0.22 10.77
N ILE A 55 4.86 -0.38 9.78
CA ILE A 55 6.08 0.42 9.60
C ILE A 55 6.02 1.09 8.24
N LEU A 56 6.43 2.36 8.17
CA LEU A 56 6.65 3.02 6.89
C LEU A 56 7.98 2.57 6.30
N THR A 57 7.96 2.12 5.06
CA THR A 57 9.09 1.59 4.32
C THR A 57 8.97 1.99 2.84
N SER A 58 9.95 1.63 2.01
CA SER A 58 9.88 1.73 0.56
C SER A 58 10.54 0.52 -0.11
N ILE A 59 10.21 0.26 -1.37
CA ILE A 59 10.85 -0.80 -2.15
C ILE A 59 12.19 -0.29 -2.66
N LEU A 60 13.28 -0.96 -2.28
CA LEU A 60 14.66 -0.60 -2.63
C LEU A 60 15.14 -1.33 -3.88
N ALA A 61 14.82 -2.62 -4.02
CA ALA A 61 15.22 -3.44 -5.15
C ALA A 61 14.23 -4.58 -5.40
N ILE A 62 14.19 -5.09 -6.63
CA ILE A 62 13.38 -6.25 -7.01
C ILE A 62 14.27 -7.21 -7.80
N ASP A 63 14.34 -8.47 -7.38
CA ASP A 63 15.00 -9.55 -8.11
C ASP A 63 13.96 -10.54 -8.65
N PRO A 64 13.61 -10.42 -9.95
CA PRO A 64 12.64 -11.33 -10.57
C PRO A 64 13.18 -12.74 -10.77
N THR A 65 14.50 -12.94 -10.76
CA THR A 65 15.16 -14.25 -10.97
C THR A 65 15.07 -15.08 -9.70
N LEU A 66 15.37 -14.47 -8.55
CA LEU A 66 15.24 -15.10 -7.24
C LEU A 66 13.79 -15.07 -6.71
N GLY A 67 12.92 -14.26 -7.31
CA GLY A 67 11.54 -14.10 -6.86
C GLY A 67 11.44 -13.35 -5.54
N GLN A 68 12.35 -12.41 -5.30
CA GLN A 68 12.46 -11.65 -4.05
C GLN A 68 12.43 -10.14 -4.31
N MET A 69 12.07 -9.39 -3.29
CA MET A 69 12.25 -7.94 -3.27
C MET A 69 12.85 -7.48 -1.95
N VAL A 70 13.59 -6.38 -2.04
CA VAL A 70 14.24 -5.72 -0.92
C VAL A 70 13.44 -4.48 -0.56
N VAL A 71 13.05 -4.38 0.71
CA VAL A 71 12.34 -3.22 1.25
C VAL A 71 13.10 -2.63 2.43
N ASP A 72 12.97 -1.32 2.64
CA ASP A 72 13.74 -0.59 3.64
C ASP A 72 13.42 -1.04 5.08
N PHE A 73 14.44 -1.03 5.94
CA PHE A 73 14.29 -1.31 7.36
C PHE A 73 13.82 -0.03 8.04
N GLY A 74 12.50 0.09 8.21
CA GLY A 74 11.89 1.37 8.60
C GLY A 74 12.41 1.94 9.92
N GLU A 75 12.10 3.21 10.16
CA GLU A 75 12.78 4.06 11.16
C GLU A 75 12.72 3.57 12.62
N ILE A 76 11.72 2.76 12.97
CA ILE A 76 11.53 2.27 14.34
C ILE A 76 12.03 0.83 14.44
N GLU A 77 13.28 0.66 14.88
CA GLU A 77 13.96 -0.64 14.96
C GLU A 77 13.18 -1.70 15.75
N ASN A 78 12.56 -1.32 16.87
CA ASN A 78 11.77 -2.24 17.69
C ASN A 78 10.60 -2.85 16.90
N LEU A 79 9.92 -2.05 16.08
CA LEU A 79 8.83 -2.55 15.24
C LEU A 79 9.38 -3.43 14.13
N SER A 80 10.48 -3.01 13.49
CA SER A 80 11.17 -3.77 12.45
C SER A 80 11.58 -5.17 12.94
N GLN A 81 12.07 -5.28 14.17
CA GLN A 81 12.41 -6.56 14.81
C GLN A 81 11.16 -7.43 15.10
N VAL A 82 10.02 -6.81 15.43
CA VAL A 82 8.75 -7.54 15.57
C VAL A 82 8.25 -8.03 14.21
N ALA A 83 8.38 -7.22 13.15
CA ALA A 83 8.01 -7.58 11.80
C ALA A 83 8.81 -8.80 11.27
N LEU A 84 10.09 -8.95 11.63
CA LEU A 84 10.90 -10.13 11.29
C LEU A 84 10.34 -11.44 11.84
N ARG A 85 9.59 -11.39 12.95
CA ARG A 85 8.98 -12.57 13.56
C ARG A 85 7.62 -12.91 12.94
N ALA A 86 7.10 -12.07 12.05
CA ALA A 86 5.83 -12.30 11.39
C ALA A 86 5.97 -13.29 10.23
N ASN A 87 5.14 -14.33 10.20
CA ASN A 87 5.12 -15.29 9.10
C ASN A 87 4.59 -14.69 7.78
N LYS A 88 3.71 -13.69 7.91
CA LYS A 88 3.00 -13.03 6.80
C LYS A 88 2.99 -11.53 7.08
N VAL A 89 3.31 -10.75 6.04
CA VAL A 89 3.26 -9.28 6.07
C VAL A 89 2.41 -8.78 4.91
N THR A 90 1.73 -7.67 5.10
CA THR A 90 0.92 -7.03 4.05
C THR A 90 1.44 -5.64 3.79
N LEU A 91 1.85 -5.38 2.54
CA LEU A 91 2.28 -4.06 2.13
C LEU A 91 1.12 -3.33 1.46
N VAL A 92 0.94 -2.07 1.83
CA VAL A 92 -0.01 -1.15 1.22
C VAL A 92 0.77 0.06 0.73
N THR A 93 0.56 0.44 -0.52
CA THR A 93 1.11 1.65 -1.11
C THR A 93 0.07 2.31 -2.01
N SER A 94 0.33 3.54 -2.46
CA SER A 94 -0.56 4.27 -3.34
C SER A 94 0.23 4.92 -4.46
N GLN A 95 -0.12 4.58 -5.69
CA GLN A 95 0.47 5.15 -6.89
C GLN A 95 -0.62 5.80 -7.76
N ASP A 96 -0.46 7.08 -8.09
CA ASP A 96 -1.35 7.81 -9.00
C ASP A 96 -2.85 7.64 -8.63
N GLN A 97 -3.18 7.81 -7.33
CA GLN A 97 -4.53 7.63 -6.75
C GLN A 97 -5.08 6.19 -6.82
N THR A 98 -4.23 5.23 -7.18
CA THR A 98 -4.51 3.81 -7.15
C THR A 98 -3.83 3.17 -5.96
N LYS A 99 -4.62 2.64 -5.03
CA LYS A 99 -4.11 1.87 -3.90
C LYS A 99 -3.66 0.51 -4.40
N ILE A 100 -2.47 0.09 -3.98
CA ILE A 100 -1.87 -1.20 -4.26
C ILE A 100 -1.68 -1.90 -2.93
N GLN A 101 -2.21 -3.11 -2.80
CA GLN A 101 -2.10 -3.91 -1.58
C GLN A 101 -1.72 -5.34 -1.92
N PHE A 102 -0.74 -5.90 -1.24
CA PHE A 102 -0.33 -7.28 -1.47
C PHE A 102 0.27 -7.90 -0.21
N THR A 103 0.19 -9.23 -0.17
CA THR A 103 0.71 -10.03 0.94
C THR A 103 1.98 -10.73 0.50
N CYS A 104 2.99 -10.70 1.38
CA CYS A 104 4.27 -11.38 1.22
C CYS A 104 4.57 -12.26 2.43
N THR A 105 5.50 -13.20 2.21
CA THR A 105 6.02 -14.13 3.22
C THR A 105 7.55 -14.15 3.17
N GLY A 106 8.18 -14.90 4.07
CA GLY A 106 9.62 -15.15 4.00
C GLY A 106 10.48 -13.93 4.35
N ILE A 107 9.97 -13.05 5.21
CA ILE A 107 10.68 -11.85 5.67
C ILE A 107 11.97 -12.22 6.39
N ARG A 108 13.07 -11.65 5.93
CA ARG A 108 14.42 -11.87 6.44
C ARG A 108 15.19 -10.57 6.48
N GLU A 109 15.98 -10.36 7.51
CA GLU A 109 16.90 -9.23 7.56
C GLU A 109 18.10 -9.48 6.64
N ILE A 110 18.44 -8.49 5.82
CA ILE A 110 19.62 -8.48 4.97
C ILE A 110 20.33 -7.13 5.08
N GLN A 111 21.60 -7.08 4.70
CA GLN A 111 22.27 -5.81 4.44
C GLN A 111 22.17 -5.45 2.97
N PHE A 112 21.62 -4.28 2.67
CA PHE A 112 21.55 -3.72 1.34
C PHE A 112 22.22 -2.34 1.34
N GLN A 113 23.27 -2.17 0.54
CA GLN A 113 24.05 -0.92 0.47
C GLN A 113 24.53 -0.40 1.85
N ASN A 114 25.04 -1.30 2.70
CA ASN A 114 25.48 -1.03 4.08
C ASN A 114 24.39 -0.51 5.03
N ARG A 115 23.12 -0.74 4.69
CA ARG A 115 21.96 -0.46 5.55
C ARG A 115 21.19 -1.74 5.78
N ASN A 116 20.52 -1.84 6.93
CA ASN A 116 19.58 -2.94 7.16
C ASN A 116 18.40 -2.79 6.20
N ALA A 117 17.92 -3.91 5.70
CA ALA A 117 16.77 -4.01 4.82
C ALA A 117 16.09 -5.36 5.04
N PHE A 118 14.86 -5.48 4.56
CA PHE A 118 14.14 -6.75 4.54
C PHE A 118 14.18 -7.35 3.15
N SER A 119 14.57 -8.62 3.05
CA SER A 119 14.26 -9.46 1.90
C SER A 119 12.94 -10.16 2.14
N ILE A 120 12.01 -10.05 1.19
CA ILE A 120 10.69 -10.68 1.21
C ILE A 120 10.40 -11.33 -0.13
N ASP A 121 9.64 -12.43 -0.11
CA ASP A 121 9.24 -13.11 -1.34
C ASP A 121 8.25 -12.24 -2.13
N LEU A 122 8.32 -12.30 -3.46
CA LEU A 122 7.38 -11.60 -4.32
C LEU A 122 5.94 -12.10 -4.10
N PRO A 123 4.95 -11.20 -4.11
CA PRO A 123 3.57 -11.58 -3.91
C PRO A 123 3.08 -12.44 -5.08
N LYS A 124 2.29 -13.48 -4.79
CA LYS A 124 1.61 -14.29 -5.81
C LYS A 124 0.48 -13.53 -6.53
N SER A 125 0.01 -12.47 -5.89
CA SER A 125 -1.03 -11.59 -6.43
C SER A 125 -1.05 -10.27 -5.68
N LEU A 126 -1.48 -9.21 -6.35
CA LEU A 126 -1.72 -7.91 -5.73
C LEU A 126 -3.15 -7.43 -6.00
N LEU A 127 -3.68 -6.60 -5.11
CA LEU A 127 -4.91 -5.86 -5.28
C LEU A 127 -4.57 -4.46 -5.81
N ARG A 128 -5.24 -4.05 -6.88
CA ARG A 128 -5.11 -2.72 -7.47
C ARG A 128 -6.46 -2.03 -7.44
N ILE A 129 -6.64 -1.14 -6.46
CA ILE A 129 -7.92 -0.49 -6.16
C ILE A 129 -7.82 0.98 -6.57
N LYS A 130 -8.56 1.39 -7.60
CA LYS A 130 -8.70 2.80 -7.96
C LYS A 130 -9.75 3.43 -7.04
N LYS A 131 -9.43 4.55 -6.38
CA LYS A 131 -10.49 5.34 -5.71
C LYS A 131 -11.50 5.82 -6.75
N ARG A 132 -12.78 5.82 -6.39
CA ARG A 132 -13.88 6.23 -7.27
C ARG A 132 -13.59 7.61 -7.84
N GLN A 133 -13.51 7.71 -9.17
CA GLN A 133 -13.53 8.98 -9.87
C GLN A 133 -14.98 9.46 -9.98
N TYR A 134 -15.53 10.02 -8.91
CA TYR A 134 -16.59 10.99 -9.12
C TYR A 134 -15.90 12.21 -9.70
N TYR A 135 -16.21 12.55 -10.96
CA TYR A 135 -15.85 13.87 -11.46
C TYR A 135 -16.56 14.88 -10.54
N HIS A 136 -15.78 15.59 -9.73
CA HIS A 136 -16.30 16.77 -9.05
C HIS A 136 -16.55 17.78 -10.16
N ILE A 137 -17.81 17.91 -10.58
CA ILE A 137 -18.23 19.04 -11.41
C ILE A 137 -18.18 20.25 -10.49
N THR A 138 -17.05 20.94 -10.49
CA THR A 138 -16.93 22.26 -9.88
C THR A 138 -17.86 23.17 -10.67
N LYS A 139 -19.00 23.57 -10.09
CA LYS A 139 -19.86 24.57 -10.73
C LYS A 139 -19.02 25.86 -10.93
N PRO A 140 -19.08 26.49 -12.12
CA PRO A 140 -18.28 27.68 -12.43
C PRO A 140 -18.68 28.91 -11.59
N THR A 141 -19.78 28.85 -10.84
CA THR A 141 -20.30 29.97 -10.05
C THR A 141 -20.69 29.50 -8.65
N PRO A 142 -20.33 30.22 -7.58
CA PRO A 142 -20.71 29.88 -6.21
C PRO A 142 -22.19 30.23 -5.96
N THR A 143 -23.12 29.43 -6.51
CA THR A 143 -24.52 29.50 -6.10
C THR A 143 -24.68 28.74 -4.78
N LEU A 144 -25.26 29.38 -3.75
CA LEU A 144 -25.60 28.70 -2.51
C LEU A 144 -26.49 27.47 -2.80
N LEU A 145 -26.01 26.29 -2.45
CA LEU A 145 -26.80 25.08 -2.46
C LEU A 145 -27.70 25.08 -1.21
N LYS A 146 -29.02 25.09 -1.40
CA LYS A 146 -29.97 24.89 -0.30
C LYS A 146 -30.23 23.39 -0.15
N CYS A 147 -29.93 22.84 1.03
CA CYS A 147 -30.31 21.50 1.41
C CYS A 147 -31.56 21.61 2.30
N ILE A 148 -32.68 21.00 1.88
CA ILE A 148 -33.88 20.89 2.70
C ILE A 148 -34.00 19.43 3.09
N ILE A 149 -33.94 19.16 4.39
CA ILE A 149 -34.14 17.82 4.95
C ILE A 149 -35.51 17.85 5.61
N THR A 150 -36.43 17.03 5.09
CA THR A 150 -37.73 16.81 5.73
C THR A 150 -37.53 15.79 6.85
N LEU A 151 -37.72 16.22 8.09
CA LEU A 151 -37.78 15.28 9.21
C LEU A 151 -39.15 14.59 9.21
N PRO A 152 -39.21 13.27 9.43
CA PRO A 152 -40.49 12.59 9.63
C PRO A 152 -41.15 13.13 10.91
N ASN A 153 -42.41 13.52 10.82
CA ASN A 153 -43.22 13.88 11.99
C ASN A 153 -43.48 12.61 12.80
N GLU A 154 -43.17 12.64 14.10
CA GLU A 154 -43.65 11.65 15.06
C GLU A 154 -45.19 11.68 15.17
#